data_AF-A0A8R1DWZ7-F1
#
_entry.id   AF-A0A8R1DWZ7-F1
#
_cell.length_a   1.000
_cell.length_b   1.000
_cell.length_c   1.000
_cell.angle_alpha   90.00
_cell.angle_beta   90.00
_cell.angle_gamma   90.00
#
_symmetry.space_group_name_H-M   'P 1'
#
loop_
_entity.id
_entity.type
_entity.pdbx_description
1 polymer ?
#
loop_
_entity_poly.entity_id
_entity_poly.type
_entity_poly.pdbx_seq_one_letter_code
_entity_poly.pdbx_strand_id
1 'polypeptide(L)'
;MCVTRPSARTSRRSFRAPIDQHSSFPSSLDNSRIKLGDSNFRSTVFQNRVNVWVLPLNLSQSKYGGRQTPSSACTLITVQIAYDFLTQNIRLPPTSPLNSKNLPLDILGVLINAIVDGNETHEKAMMARKRGFSGCLKKTSLEQSTVPECPSVFQFLKKPYRDTFTVPEAIQAHRPEMHEVDYKCYSGDFISNLVTAITMAVTSPWLRDLSRLSIGVLAFERAMCFIYDRPTHSILLIDTHMHFKGRAGSVVCVASFDDVTDFIVGVTKLVFQEVFKTADVTGQFEITCLMLTSLMNKVHRGQIFQPIKTNSTKSFPLTAPVKVKARKSLKVAKPTDENDSGYESDTEHTV
;
A
#
# COMPACT_ATOMS: atom_id res chain seq x y z
N MET A 1 32.36 -1.13 -36.38
CA MET A 1 32.02 -2.53 -36.10
C MET A 1 31.62 -2.64 -34.63
N CYS A 2 30.31 -2.70 -34.35
CA CYS A 2 29.78 -2.74 -32.99
C CYS A 2 29.48 -4.19 -32.62
N VAL A 3 30.13 -4.69 -31.58
CA VAL A 3 29.84 -6.01 -31.00
C VAL A 3 28.81 -5.82 -29.88
N THR A 4 27.60 -6.30 -30.11
CA THR A 4 26.53 -6.41 -29.13
C THR A 4 26.85 -7.54 -28.15
N ARG A 5 26.86 -7.24 -26.84
CA ARG A 5 26.92 -8.27 -25.79
C ARG A 5 25.53 -8.86 -25.53
N PRO A 6 25.38 -10.18 -25.34
CA PRO A 6 24.09 -10.80 -25.07
C PRO A 6 23.62 -10.53 -23.64
N SER A 7 22.33 -10.22 -23.47
CA SER A 7 21.65 -10.23 -22.18
C SER A 7 21.69 -11.63 -21.57
N ALA A 8 22.32 -11.77 -20.41
CA ALA A 8 22.23 -12.96 -19.59
C ALA A 8 20.81 -13.05 -18.99
N ARG A 9 19.92 -13.80 -19.66
CA ARG A 9 18.67 -14.28 -19.05
C ARG A 9 19.05 -15.26 -17.95
N THR A 10 18.76 -14.93 -16.69
CA THR A 10 18.72 -15.91 -15.62
C THR A 10 17.59 -16.89 -15.93
N SER A 11 17.94 -18.18 -16.05
CA SER A 11 16.98 -19.25 -16.27
C SER A 11 16.07 -19.36 -15.04
N ARG A 12 14.82 -18.88 -15.15
CA ARG A 12 13.74 -19.22 -14.22
C ARG A 12 13.64 -20.75 -14.13
N ARG A 13 13.71 -21.31 -12.92
CA ARG A 13 13.27 -22.69 -12.68
C ARG A 13 11.76 -22.73 -12.86
N SER A 14 11.31 -23.10 -14.06
CA SER A 14 9.94 -23.54 -14.27
C SER A 14 9.73 -24.81 -13.46
N PHE A 15 8.74 -24.83 -12.57
CA PHE A 15 8.24 -26.07 -12.00
C PHE A 15 7.42 -26.77 -13.10
N ARG A 16 8.10 -27.42 -14.05
CA ARG A 16 7.49 -28.40 -14.94
C ARG A 16 7.73 -29.77 -14.30
N ALA A 17 6.71 -30.31 -13.65
CA ALA A 17 6.70 -31.71 -13.27
C ALA A 17 6.65 -32.55 -14.56
N PRO A 18 7.60 -33.48 -14.79
CA PRO A 18 7.43 -34.50 -15.81
C PRO A 18 6.43 -35.52 -15.26
N ILE A 19 5.37 -35.76 -16.02
CA ILE A 19 4.56 -36.97 -15.88
C ILE A 19 5.39 -38.07 -16.53
N ASP A 20 5.98 -38.96 -15.75
CA ASP A 20 6.21 -40.33 -16.18
C ASP A 20 6.38 -41.31 -15.02
N GLN A 21 5.93 -42.52 -15.29
CA GLN A 21 5.54 -43.58 -14.37
C GLN A 21 6.74 -44.35 -13.79
N HIS A 22 6.51 -44.95 -12.61
CA HIS A 22 7.30 -46.02 -11.97
C HIS A 22 8.78 -45.74 -11.68
N SER A 23 9.06 -45.25 -10.47
CA SER A 23 10.15 -45.80 -9.65
C SER A 23 9.95 -45.44 -8.17
N SER A 24 10.07 -46.45 -7.33
CA SER A 24 9.93 -46.42 -5.87
C SER A 24 10.98 -45.53 -5.22
N PHE A 25 10.55 -44.43 -4.60
CA PHE A 25 11.39 -43.58 -3.74
C PHE A 25 11.19 -43.94 -2.25
N PRO A 26 12.24 -43.80 -1.41
CA PRO A 26 12.23 -44.26 -0.02
C PRO A 26 11.32 -43.39 0.86
N SER A 27 10.56 -44.06 1.71
CA SER A 27 9.44 -43.59 2.52
C SER A 27 9.78 -42.68 3.71
N SER A 28 10.84 -41.86 3.63
CA SER A 28 11.26 -40.97 4.74
C SER A 28 11.15 -39.47 4.45
N LEU A 29 10.59 -39.06 3.31
CA LEU A 29 10.45 -37.66 2.89
C LEU A 29 8.99 -37.15 2.89
N ASP A 30 8.03 -37.99 3.24
CA ASP A 30 6.59 -37.69 3.12
C ASP A 30 5.96 -37.03 4.37
N ASN A 31 6.66 -36.98 5.50
CA ASN A 31 6.13 -36.39 6.74
C ASN A 31 6.62 -34.95 7.02
N SER A 32 7.50 -34.38 6.19
CA SER A 32 8.06 -33.03 6.37
C SER A 32 7.46 -31.99 5.41
N ARG A 33 6.68 -32.42 4.42
CA ARG A 33 5.90 -31.54 3.55
C ARG A 33 4.53 -31.28 4.19
N ILE A 34 4.33 -30.03 4.59
CA ILE A 34 3.02 -29.41 4.87
C ILE A 34 2.43 -29.76 6.25
N LYS A 35 3.17 -29.44 7.32
CA LYS A 35 2.58 -28.61 8.39
C LYS A 35 2.94 -27.14 8.09
N LEU A 36 2.45 -26.60 6.97
CA LEU A 36 2.26 -25.15 6.89
C LEU A 36 1.32 -24.85 8.05
N GLY A 37 1.79 -24.06 9.02
CA GLY A 37 1.16 -23.93 10.33
C GLY A 37 -0.36 -23.82 10.23
N ASP A 38 -1.05 -24.54 11.12
CA ASP A 38 -2.49 -24.46 11.39
C ASP A 38 -2.96 -23.04 11.82
N SER A 39 -2.24 -21.98 11.48
CA SER A 39 -2.56 -20.58 11.75
C SER A 39 -3.40 -19.95 10.64
N ASN A 40 -4.26 -20.75 10.01
CA ASN A 40 -5.44 -20.24 9.31
C ASN A 40 -6.49 -19.92 10.37
N PHE A 41 -6.42 -18.75 10.98
CA PHE A 41 -7.57 -18.27 11.72
C PHE A 41 -8.29 -17.26 10.85
N ARG A 42 -9.56 -17.55 10.57
CA ARG A 42 -10.48 -16.46 10.29
C ARG A 42 -10.53 -15.63 11.55
N SER A 43 -10.25 -14.34 11.42
CA SER A 43 -10.34 -13.46 12.58
C SER A 43 -11.78 -13.47 13.07
N THR A 44 -12.02 -14.15 14.20
CA THR A 44 -13.30 -14.08 14.93
C THR A 44 -13.60 -12.64 15.35
N VAL A 45 -12.55 -11.84 15.53
CA VAL A 45 -12.60 -10.39 15.78
C VAL A 45 -13.22 -9.62 14.60
N PHE A 46 -13.17 -10.14 13.37
CA PHE A 46 -13.74 -9.49 12.17
C PHE A 46 -14.85 -10.29 11.52
N GLN A 47 -15.55 -11.16 12.25
CA GLN A 47 -16.68 -11.93 11.74
C GLN A 47 -16.38 -12.71 10.45
N ASN A 48 -15.16 -13.22 10.28
CA ASN A 48 -14.72 -13.96 9.08
C ASN A 48 -14.59 -13.14 7.78
N ARG A 49 -14.57 -11.80 7.85
CA ARG A 49 -14.47 -10.92 6.66
C ARG A 49 -13.05 -10.77 6.11
N VAL A 50 -12.04 -11.09 6.93
CA VAL A 50 -10.63 -11.08 6.54
C VAL A 50 -10.05 -12.48 6.71
N ASN A 51 -9.54 -13.04 5.61
CA ASN A 51 -8.77 -14.27 5.61
C ASN A 51 -7.29 -13.93 5.84
N VAL A 52 -6.66 -14.64 6.77
CA VAL A 52 -5.27 -14.39 7.17
C VAL A 52 -4.50 -15.70 7.14
N TRP A 53 -3.38 -15.69 6.43
CA TRP A 53 -2.38 -16.74 6.44
C TRP A 53 -1.13 -16.20 7.13
N VAL A 54 -0.85 -16.72 8.33
CA VAL A 54 0.42 -16.49 9.02
C VAL A 54 1.36 -17.64 8.66
N LEU A 55 2.47 -17.33 8.01
CA LEU A 55 3.40 -18.34 7.53
C LEU A 55 4.47 -18.70 8.59
N PRO A 56 5.05 -19.90 8.52
CA PRO A 56 6.19 -20.28 9.36
C PRO A 56 7.35 -19.29 9.28
N LEU A 57 8.14 -19.19 10.36
CA LEU A 57 9.25 -18.23 10.48
C LEU A 57 10.26 -18.30 9.32
N ASN A 58 10.54 -19.49 8.81
CA ASN A 58 11.44 -19.71 7.69
C ASN A 58 10.90 -19.20 6.35
N LEU A 59 9.62 -18.82 6.26
CA LEU A 59 9.04 -18.08 5.16
C LEU A 59 8.95 -16.59 5.54
N SER A 60 10.10 -15.96 5.80
CA SER A 60 10.21 -14.51 5.97
C SER A 60 11.47 -14.00 5.27
N GLN A 61 11.48 -12.72 4.90
CA GLN A 61 12.61 -12.13 4.17
C GLN A 61 13.95 -12.27 4.91
N SER A 62 13.92 -12.36 6.24
CA SER A 62 15.11 -12.44 7.10
C SER A 62 15.55 -13.87 7.44
N LYS A 63 14.75 -14.90 7.10
CA LYS A 63 15.03 -16.30 7.47
C LYS A 63 14.93 -17.28 6.30
N TYR A 64 14.25 -16.92 5.21
CA TYR A 64 14.13 -17.77 4.04
C TYR A 64 15.50 -18.15 3.47
N GLY A 65 15.65 -19.42 3.06
CA GLY A 65 16.92 -19.95 2.57
C GLY A 65 18.02 -20.10 3.63
N GLY A 66 17.67 -20.09 4.93
CA GLY A 66 18.63 -20.28 6.02
C GLY A 66 19.48 -19.05 6.36
N ARG A 67 19.01 -17.85 5.99
CA ARG A 67 19.68 -16.58 6.29
C ARG A 67 19.92 -16.40 7.78
N GLN A 68 21.14 -16.02 8.12
CA GLN A 68 21.55 -15.74 9.51
C GLN A 68 21.42 -14.26 9.86
N THR A 69 21.52 -13.37 8.86
CA THR A 69 21.43 -11.93 9.03
C THR A 69 20.03 -11.40 8.68
N PRO A 70 19.53 -10.38 9.41
CA PRO A 70 18.30 -9.68 9.04
C PRO A 70 18.37 -9.11 7.62
N SER A 71 17.23 -9.08 6.93
CA SER A 71 17.11 -8.47 5.60
C SER A 71 16.52 -7.06 5.67
N SER A 72 17.12 -6.15 4.91
CA SER A 72 16.66 -4.78 4.67
C SER A 72 16.15 -4.59 3.23
N ALA A 73 15.75 -5.67 2.57
CA ALA A 73 15.36 -5.69 1.15
C ALA A 73 13.85 -5.46 0.89
N CYS A 74 13.06 -5.11 1.92
CA CYS A 74 11.59 -5.07 1.82
C CYS A 74 11.04 -4.21 0.68
N THR A 75 11.66 -3.07 0.37
CA THR A 75 11.23 -2.23 -0.78
C THR A 75 11.45 -2.93 -2.12
N LEU A 76 12.60 -3.61 -2.30
CA LEU A 76 12.88 -4.40 -3.51
C LEU A 76 11.89 -5.55 -3.66
N ILE A 77 11.62 -6.24 -2.55
CA ILE A 77 10.64 -7.33 -2.48
C ILE A 77 9.23 -6.81 -2.82
N THR A 78 8.84 -5.65 -2.29
CA THR A 78 7.54 -5.02 -2.59
C THR A 78 7.38 -4.70 -4.08
N VAL A 79 8.41 -4.14 -4.72
CA VAL A 79 8.43 -3.88 -6.17
C VAL A 79 8.38 -5.19 -6.96
N GLN A 80 9.03 -6.25 -6.47
CA GLN A 80 8.98 -7.57 -7.11
C GLN A 80 7.59 -8.20 -7.05
N ILE A 81 6.93 -8.15 -5.89
CA ILE A 81 5.55 -8.63 -5.72
C ILE A 81 4.63 -7.89 -6.69
N ALA A 82 4.72 -6.55 -6.72
CA ALA A 82 3.97 -5.71 -7.64
C ALA A 82 4.13 -6.15 -9.10
N TYR A 83 5.39 -6.31 -9.53
CA TYR A 83 5.72 -6.75 -10.89
C TYR A 83 5.13 -8.12 -11.21
N ASP A 84 5.26 -9.09 -10.30
CA ASP A 84 4.74 -10.45 -10.52
C ASP A 84 3.22 -10.46 -10.61
N PHE A 85 2.50 -9.71 -9.77
CA PHE A 85 1.04 -9.60 -9.88
C PHE A 85 0.56 -8.91 -11.15
N LEU A 86 1.33 -7.97 -11.70
CA LEU A 86 0.95 -7.25 -12.91
C LEU A 86 1.35 -8.00 -14.20
N THR A 87 2.35 -8.88 -14.15
CA THR A 87 2.84 -9.62 -15.32
C THR A 87 2.33 -11.06 -15.40
N GLN A 88 2.00 -11.66 -14.26
CA GLN A 88 1.54 -13.04 -14.18
C GLN A 88 0.02 -13.09 -13.97
N ASN A 89 -0.60 -14.12 -14.53
CA ASN A 89 -2.04 -14.36 -14.38
C ASN A 89 -2.38 -15.02 -13.03
N ILE A 90 -1.88 -14.43 -11.93
CA ILE A 90 -2.17 -14.90 -10.57
C ILE A 90 -3.62 -14.56 -10.27
N ARG A 91 -4.41 -15.54 -9.85
CA ARG A 91 -5.82 -15.33 -9.47
C ARG A 91 -5.89 -15.11 -7.96
N LEU A 92 -6.53 -14.01 -7.54
CA LEU A 92 -6.87 -13.83 -6.13
C LEU A 92 -8.05 -14.76 -5.79
N PRO A 93 -8.07 -15.34 -4.58
CA PRO A 93 -9.12 -16.26 -4.19
C PRO A 93 -10.43 -15.46 -3.96
N PRO A 94 -11.60 -16.01 -4.34
CA PRO A 94 -12.88 -15.32 -4.20
C PRO A 94 -13.23 -15.14 -2.71
N THR A 95 -13.67 -13.94 -2.35
CA THR A 95 -13.81 -13.49 -0.96
C THR A 95 -14.98 -14.11 -0.21
N SER A 96 -15.95 -14.72 -0.93
CA SER A 96 -17.09 -15.39 -0.32
C SER A 96 -17.60 -16.58 -1.15
N PRO A 97 -17.89 -17.75 -0.55
CA PRO A 97 -17.33 -18.28 0.69
C PRO A 97 -15.98 -18.97 0.39
N LEU A 98 -14.90 -18.37 0.87
CA LEU A 98 -13.55 -18.94 0.81
C LEU A 98 -13.48 -20.12 1.80
N ASN A 99 -13.84 -21.32 1.33
CA ASN A 99 -13.73 -22.59 2.07
C ASN A 99 -12.29 -23.16 2.05
N SER A 100 -11.39 -22.55 1.28
CA SER A 100 -10.00 -23.00 1.22
C SER A 100 -9.25 -22.57 2.47
N LYS A 101 -8.87 -23.54 3.30
CA LYS A 101 -7.89 -23.34 4.37
C LYS A 101 -6.52 -22.94 3.79
N ASN A 102 -6.18 -23.39 2.59
CA ASN A 102 -4.82 -23.27 2.08
C ASN A 102 -4.60 -21.95 1.33
N LEU A 103 -3.42 -21.34 1.55
CA LEU A 103 -2.93 -20.22 0.74
C LEU A 103 -2.77 -20.70 -0.71
N PRO A 104 -3.32 -19.98 -1.72
CA PRO A 104 -3.12 -20.34 -3.11
C PRO A 104 -1.63 -20.43 -3.47
N LEU A 105 -1.25 -21.51 -4.15
CA LEU A 105 0.15 -21.80 -4.47
C LEU A 105 0.81 -20.71 -5.32
N ASP A 106 0.05 -20.06 -6.21
CA ASP A 106 0.57 -18.97 -7.03
C ASP A 106 0.96 -17.75 -6.17
N ILE A 107 0.17 -17.43 -5.13
CA ILE A 107 0.47 -16.34 -4.19
C ILE A 107 1.70 -16.70 -3.35
N LEU A 108 1.79 -17.95 -2.88
CA LEU A 108 2.98 -18.44 -2.19
C LEU A 108 4.22 -18.39 -3.08
N GLY A 109 4.07 -18.75 -4.36
CA GLY A 109 5.12 -18.67 -5.36
C GLY A 109 5.64 -17.24 -5.56
N VAL A 110 4.74 -16.26 -5.68
CA VAL A 110 5.12 -14.84 -5.74
C VAL A 110 5.88 -14.40 -4.50
N LEU A 111 5.37 -14.74 -3.31
CA LEU A 111 6.01 -14.37 -2.04
C LEU A 111 7.45 -14.92 -1.96
N ILE A 112 7.63 -16.20 -2.27
CA ILE A 112 8.94 -16.86 -2.21
C ILE A 112 9.90 -16.26 -3.24
N ASN A 113 9.46 -16.14 -4.49
CA ASN A 113 10.30 -15.60 -5.56
C ASN A 113 10.69 -14.16 -5.26
N ALA A 114 9.76 -13.35 -4.74
CA ALA A 114 10.05 -11.98 -4.36
C ALA A 114 11.09 -11.87 -3.24
N ILE A 115 11.00 -12.74 -2.21
CA ILE A 115 11.99 -12.79 -1.15
C ILE A 115 13.37 -13.16 -1.69
N VAL A 116 13.47 -14.15 -2.59
CA VAL A 116 14.73 -14.58 -3.17
C VAL A 116 15.34 -13.47 -4.03
N ASP A 117 14.58 -13.01 -5.02
CA ASP A 117 15.04 -12.05 -6.03
C ASP A 117 15.37 -10.68 -5.38
N GLY A 118 14.54 -10.23 -4.43
CA GLY A 118 14.74 -8.98 -3.71
C GLY A 118 15.98 -9.00 -2.82
N ASN A 119 16.20 -10.09 -2.06
CA ASN A 119 17.40 -10.25 -1.24
C ASN A 119 18.68 -10.37 -2.08
N GLU A 120 18.66 -11.14 -3.17
CA GLU A 120 19.81 -11.27 -4.06
C GLU A 120 20.20 -9.92 -4.68
N THR A 121 19.19 -9.15 -5.12
CA THR A 121 19.41 -7.81 -5.67
C THR A 121 19.96 -6.86 -4.62
N HIS A 122 19.43 -6.91 -3.39
CA HIS A 122 19.91 -6.12 -2.27
C HIS A 122 21.40 -6.38 -2.00
N GLU A 123 21.80 -7.65 -1.89
CA GLU A 123 23.18 -8.03 -1.61
C GLU A 123 24.14 -7.57 -2.71
N LYS A 124 23.77 -7.75 -3.98
CA LYS A 124 24.55 -7.27 -5.12
C LYS A 124 24.71 -5.75 -5.08
N ALA A 125 23.63 -5.02 -4.79
CA ALA A 125 23.66 -3.57 -4.73
C ALA A 125 24.47 -3.05 -3.54
N MET A 126 24.38 -3.69 -2.37
CA MET A 126 25.22 -3.35 -1.20
C MET A 126 26.70 -3.62 -1.48
N MET A 127 27.02 -4.73 -2.15
CA MET A 127 28.40 -5.01 -2.58
C MET A 127 28.92 -3.96 -3.57
N ALA A 128 28.09 -3.50 -4.51
CA ALA A 128 28.46 -2.43 -5.44
C ALA A 128 28.70 -1.09 -4.72
N ARG A 129 27.82 -0.70 -3.78
CA ARG A 129 27.98 0.50 -2.94
C ARG A 129 29.30 0.46 -2.14
N LYS A 130 29.61 -0.69 -1.52
CA LYS A 130 30.87 -0.89 -0.76
C LYS A 130 32.13 -0.76 -1.61
N ARG A 131 32.06 -1.09 -2.90
CA ARG A 131 33.19 -0.97 -3.85
C ARG A 131 33.38 0.46 -4.39
N GLY A 132 32.70 1.45 -3.82
CA GLY A 132 32.76 2.85 -4.28
C GLY A 132 32.00 3.10 -5.57
N PHE A 133 31.24 2.11 -6.07
CA PHE A 133 30.38 2.27 -7.24
C PHE A 133 29.07 2.93 -6.79
N SER A 134 29.14 4.22 -6.46
CA SER A 134 27.95 5.07 -6.47
C SER A 134 27.58 5.25 -7.94
N GLY A 135 26.74 4.35 -8.45
CA GLY A 135 26.10 4.55 -9.75
C GLY A 135 25.56 5.97 -9.78
N CYS A 136 26.16 6.81 -10.62
CA CYS A 136 25.82 8.21 -10.75
C CYS A 136 24.32 8.31 -11.03
N LEU A 137 23.55 8.67 -10.01
CA LEU A 137 22.27 9.33 -10.20
C LEU A 137 22.61 10.56 -11.02
N LYS A 138 22.34 10.52 -12.33
CA LYS A 138 22.42 11.71 -13.18
C LYS A 138 21.50 12.74 -12.54
N LYS A 139 22.14 13.71 -11.89
CA LYS A 139 21.58 14.83 -11.14
C LYS A 139 20.96 15.86 -12.10
N THR A 140 20.16 15.42 -13.07
CA THR A 140 19.76 16.24 -14.22
C THR A 140 18.25 16.31 -14.44
N SER A 141 17.41 15.89 -13.48
CA SER A 141 15.95 16.13 -13.58
C SER A 141 15.23 16.52 -12.29
N LEU A 142 15.93 16.68 -11.16
CA LEU A 142 15.29 16.95 -9.86
C LEU A 142 15.56 18.35 -9.28
N GLU A 143 15.90 19.34 -10.12
CA GLU A 143 16.06 20.74 -9.70
C GLU A 143 14.89 21.66 -10.09
N GLN A 144 13.77 21.12 -10.59
CA GLN A 144 12.56 21.92 -10.87
C GLN A 144 11.29 21.31 -10.27
N SER A 145 11.20 21.32 -8.94
CA SER A 145 9.92 21.41 -8.22
C SER A 145 10.19 21.78 -6.77
N THR A 146 10.44 23.06 -6.55
CA THR A 146 10.29 23.68 -5.23
C THR A 146 8.80 23.81 -4.94
N VAL A 147 8.23 22.83 -4.27
CA VAL A 147 7.02 23.01 -3.45
C VAL A 147 7.48 22.87 -1.99
N PRO A 148 7.48 23.94 -1.20
CA PRO A 148 7.79 23.86 0.22
C PRO A 148 6.53 23.41 0.95
N GLU A 149 6.62 22.27 1.64
CA GLU A 149 5.83 21.84 2.83
C GLU A 149 5.66 20.31 2.87
N CYS A 150 6.74 19.58 3.17
CA CYS A 150 6.63 18.30 3.87
C CYS A 150 8.00 17.93 4.48
N PRO A 151 8.17 17.95 5.82
CA PRO A 151 9.47 17.71 6.44
C PRO A 151 9.93 16.24 6.37
N SER A 152 9.15 15.30 5.81
CA SER A 152 9.54 13.87 5.79
C SER A 152 10.55 13.51 4.68
N VAL A 153 10.56 14.24 3.56
CA VAL A 153 11.45 13.93 2.41
C VAL A 153 12.93 14.23 2.73
N PHE A 154 13.19 15.10 3.71
CA PHE A 154 14.54 15.62 3.98
C PHE A 154 15.39 14.81 4.97
N GLN A 155 14.82 13.83 5.68
CA GLN A 155 15.65 12.93 6.50
C GLN A 155 16.20 11.75 5.69
N PHE A 156 15.76 11.54 4.44
CA PHE A 156 16.16 10.39 3.62
C PHE A 156 17.34 10.61 2.65
N LEU A 157 17.80 11.84 2.44
CA LEU A 157 18.86 12.13 1.46
C LEU A 157 20.26 12.36 2.06
N LYS A 158 20.41 12.36 3.39
CA LYS A 158 21.66 12.81 4.07
C LYS A 158 22.57 11.71 4.66
N LYS A 159 22.26 10.41 4.50
CA LYS A 159 23.15 9.35 5.03
C LYS A 159 23.85 8.60 3.90
N PRO A 160 25.19 8.68 3.76
CA PRO A 160 25.95 8.02 2.70
C PRO A 160 26.01 6.48 2.83
N TYR A 161 25.52 5.92 3.94
CA TYR A 161 25.45 4.48 4.21
C TYR A 161 24.02 4.11 4.59
N ARG A 162 23.17 3.89 3.59
CA ARG A 162 21.83 3.33 3.80
C ARG A 162 21.80 1.92 3.26
N ASP A 163 21.31 1.01 4.11
CA ASP A 163 21.08 -0.39 3.75
C ASP A 163 19.66 -0.61 3.20
N THR A 164 18.91 0.46 2.95
CA THR A 164 17.54 0.42 2.41
C THR A 164 17.46 1.13 1.05
N PHE A 165 16.33 0.94 0.38
CA PHE A 165 15.99 1.54 -0.90
C PHE A 165 14.71 2.35 -0.76
N THR A 166 14.69 3.54 -1.37
CA THR A 166 13.42 4.19 -1.72
C THR A 166 12.74 3.43 -2.86
N VAL A 167 11.44 3.65 -3.08
CA VAL A 167 10.70 3.00 -4.18
C VAL A 167 11.34 3.29 -5.55
N PRO A 168 11.69 4.54 -5.91
CA PRO A 168 12.39 4.83 -7.17
C PRO A 168 13.74 4.11 -7.30
N GLU A 169 14.54 4.04 -6.23
CA GLU A 169 15.80 3.31 -6.24
C GLU A 169 15.60 1.80 -6.43
N ALA A 170 14.58 1.24 -5.78
CA ALA A 170 14.23 -0.18 -5.91
C ALA A 170 13.78 -0.53 -7.32
N ILE A 171 12.95 0.31 -7.95
CA ILE A 171 12.55 0.19 -9.36
C ILE A 171 13.80 0.19 -10.24
N GLN A 172 14.67 1.18 -10.10
CA GLN A 172 15.87 1.28 -10.95
C GLN A 172 16.82 0.08 -10.78
N ALA A 173 16.99 -0.41 -9.54
CA ALA A 173 17.91 -1.50 -9.24
C ALA A 173 17.36 -2.88 -9.62
N HIS A 174 16.03 -3.06 -9.61
CA HIS A 174 15.41 -4.37 -9.68
C HIS A 174 14.48 -4.57 -10.89
N ARG A 175 13.62 -3.59 -11.16
CA ARG A 175 12.54 -3.67 -12.16
C ARG A 175 12.39 -2.34 -12.90
N PRO A 176 13.31 -1.99 -13.82
CA PRO A 176 13.24 -0.74 -14.58
C PRO A 176 11.99 -0.63 -15.47
N GLU A 177 11.27 -1.73 -15.69
CA GLU A 177 9.98 -1.80 -16.39
C GLU A 177 8.79 -1.40 -15.50
N MET A 178 9.02 -1.09 -14.23
CA MET A 178 8.02 -0.57 -13.30
C MET A 178 8.15 0.96 -13.18
N HIS A 179 7.05 1.60 -12.79
CA HIS A 179 6.96 3.03 -12.53
C HIS A 179 6.17 3.30 -11.27
N GLU A 180 6.62 4.29 -10.50
CA GLU A 180 5.81 4.98 -9.52
C GLU A 180 4.97 6.03 -10.24
N VAL A 181 3.65 5.86 -10.23
CA VAL A 181 2.70 6.70 -10.98
C VAL A 181 2.21 7.87 -10.14
N ASP A 182 2.07 7.65 -8.84
CA ASP A 182 1.76 8.67 -7.85
C ASP A 182 2.30 8.22 -6.49
N TYR A 183 2.61 9.19 -5.64
CA TYR A 183 3.20 9.00 -4.32
C TYR A 183 2.64 10.03 -3.36
N LYS A 184 2.39 9.62 -2.11
CA LYS A 184 1.97 10.55 -1.06
C LYS A 184 2.41 10.11 0.32
N CYS A 185 2.77 11.10 1.15
CA CYS A 185 2.94 10.92 2.60
C CYS A 185 1.65 11.26 3.32
N TYR A 186 1.31 10.46 4.33
CA TYR A 186 0.23 10.72 5.26
C TYR A 186 0.77 10.79 6.69
N SER A 187 0.15 11.64 7.51
CA SER A 187 0.38 11.76 8.94
C SER A 187 -0.96 11.93 9.67
N GLY A 188 -1.02 11.56 10.95
CA GLY A 188 -2.25 11.60 11.74
C GLY A 188 -2.88 10.23 11.88
N ASP A 189 -4.22 10.15 11.88
CA ASP A 189 -4.95 8.89 12.03
C ASP A 189 -4.58 7.89 10.94
N PHE A 190 -3.76 6.91 11.32
CA PHE A 190 -3.19 5.93 10.41
C PHE A 190 -4.25 5.11 9.69
N ILE A 191 -5.26 4.61 10.44
CA ILE A 191 -6.27 3.70 9.91
C ILE A 191 -7.16 4.45 8.93
N SER A 192 -7.70 5.60 9.35
CA SER A 192 -8.58 6.41 8.52
C SER A 192 -7.88 6.90 7.25
N ASN A 193 -6.62 7.34 7.38
CA ASN A 193 -5.82 7.78 6.23
C ASN A 193 -5.53 6.63 5.27
N LEU A 194 -5.18 5.44 5.77
CA LEU A 194 -4.86 4.29 4.91
C LEU A 194 -6.10 3.76 4.18
N VAL A 195 -7.25 3.67 4.86
CA VAL A 195 -8.54 3.36 4.21
C VAL A 195 -8.84 4.37 3.11
N THR A 196 -8.71 5.67 3.42
CA THR A 196 -8.96 6.75 2.47
C THR A 196 -8.04 6.65 1.25
N ALA A 197 -6.73 6.51 1.46
CA ALA A 197 -5.75 6.48 0.38
C ALA A 197 -5.93 5.27 -0.55
N ILE A 198 -6.18 4.08 0.01
CA ILE A 198 -6.47 2.87 -0.77
C ILE A 198 -7.78 3.04 -1.56
N THR A 199 -8.82 3.57 -0.93
CA THR A 199 -10.10 3.82 -1.59
C THR A 199 -9.93 4.77 -2.77
N MET A 200 -9.21 5.87 -2.58
CA MET A 200 -8.94 6.84 -3.64
C MET A 200 -8.21 6.22 -4.83
N ALA A 201 -7.23 5.34 -4.58
CA ALA A 201 -6.56 4.62 -5.67
C ALA A 201 -7.52 3.69 -6.42
N VAL A 202 -8.33 2.92 -5.70
CA VAL A 202 -9.26 1.94 -6.29
C VAL A 202 -10.39 2.60 -7.10
N THR A 203 -10.92 3.71 -6.60
CA THR A 203 -12.01 4.48 -7.22
C THR A 203 -11.50 5.56 -8.19
N SER A 204 -10.18 5.67 -8.37
CA SER A 204 -9.60 6.69 -9.24
C SER A 204 -10.08 6.52 -10.68
N PRO A 205 -10.61 7.58 -11.34
CA PRO A 205 -11.02 7.51 -12.74
C PRO A 205 -9.83 7.26 -13.67
N TRP A 206 -8.61 7.61 -13.26
CA TRP A 206 -7.39 7.39 -14.04
C TRP A 206 -6.89 5.94 -13.99
N LEU A 207 -7.38 5.13 -13.04
CA LEU A 207 -7.01 3.73 -12.85
C LEU A 207 -8.17 2.76 -13.11
N ARG A 208 -9.33 3.28 -13.54
CA ARG A 208 -10.58 2.51 -13.68
C ARG A 208 -10.48 1.36 -14.68
N ASP A 209 -9.72 1.56 -15.76
CA ASP A 209 -9.60 0.62 -16.87
C ASP A 209 -8.57 -0.49 -16.60
N LEU A 210 -7.92 -0.46 -15.44
CA LEU A 210 -6.99 -1.47 -15.00
C LEU A 210 -7.74 -2.57 -14.23
N SER A 211 -7.48 -3.82 -14.62
CA SER A 211 -8.00 -5.00 -13.92
C SER A 211 -7.39 -5.17 -12.54
N ARG A 212 -6.14 -4.73 -12.36
CA ARG A 212 -5.38 -4.90 -11.13
C ARG A 212 -4.57 -3.67 -10.80
N LEU A 213 -4.55 -3.31 -9.52
CA LEU A 213 -3.75 -2.22 -8.99
C LEU A 213 -2.73 -2.79 -8.01
N SER A 214 -1.50 -2.28 -8.08
CA SER A 214 -0.46 -2.57 -7.11
C SER A 214 -0.12 -1.30 -6.34
N ILE A 215 -0.20 -1.37 -5.02
CA ILE A 215 -0.01 -0.24 -4.13
C ILE A 215 1.05 -0.62 -3.09
N GLY A 216 2.16 0.11 -3.07
CA GLY A 216 3.18 -0.03 -2.04
C GLY A 216 2.86 0.86 -0.84
N VAL A 217 3.02 0.34 0.37
CA VAL A 217 2.91 1.13 1.61
C VAL A 217 4.18 0.96 2.42
N LEU A 218 4.77 2.08 2.84
CA LEU A 218 5.95 2.12 3.68
C LEU A 218 5.58 2.79 5.01
N ALA A 219 5.69 2.06 6.12
CA ALA A 219 5.47 2.60 7.45
C ALA A 219 6.34 1.86 8.47
N PHE A 220 6.81 2.58 9.49
CA PHE A 220 7.67 2.01 10.54
C PHE A 220 8.87 1.22 9.97
N GLU A 221 9.54 1.77 8.96
CA GLU A 221 10.69 1.16 8.26
C GLU A 221 10.38 -0.16 7.53
N ARG A 222 9.10 -0.46 7.31
CA ARG A 222 8.63 -1.67 6.62
C ARG A 222 7.88 -1.31 5.36
N ALA A 223 8.24 -1.96 4.25
CA ALA A 223 7.53 -1.88 2.98
C ALA A 223 6.68 -3.13 2.77
N MET A 224 5.45 -2.95 2.31
CA MET A 224 4.51 -4.01 1.99
C MET A 224 3.70 -3.71 0.74
N CYS A 225 3.14 -4.76 0.15
CA CYS A 225 2.43 -4.68 -1.11
C CYS A 225 0.95 -5.00 -0.93
N PHE A 226 0.09 -4.06 -1.32
CA PHE A 226 -1.34 -4.25 -1.48
C PHE A 226 -1.66 -4.48 -2.96
N ILE A 227 -2.49 -5.48 -3.23
CA ILE A 227 -3.00 -5.77 -4.57
C ILE A 227 -4.52 -5.67 -4.52
N TYR A 228 -5.09 -4.78 -5.32
CA TYR A 228 -6.53 -4.75 -5.56
C TYR A 228 -6.82 -5.42 -6.91
N ASP A 229 -7.70 -6.41 -6.90
CA ASP A 229 -8.12 -7.17 -8.07
C ASP A 229 -9.59 -6.88 -8.38
N ARG A 230 -9.82 -6.12 -9.45
CA ARG A 230 -11.15 -5.66 -9.86
C ARG A 230 -12.07 -6.82 -10.28
N PRO A 231 -11.63 -7.85 -11.04
CA PRO A 231 -12.50 -8.97 -11.41
C PRO A 231 -13.12 -9.72 -10.23
N THR A 232 -12.39 -9.83 -9.13
CA THR A 232 -12.87 -10.52 -7.92
C THR A 232 -13.35 -9.55 -6.83
N HIS A 233 -13.27 -8.24 -7.08
CA HIS A 233 -13.51 -7.18 -6.10
C HIS A 233 -12.80 -7.44 -4.75
N SER A 234 -11.57 -7.91 -4.81
CA SER A 234 -10.81 -8.33 -3.63
C SER A 234 -9.57 -7.47 -3.42
N ILE A 235 -9.16 -7.36 -2.16
CA ILE A 235 -7.91 -6.73 -1.76
C ILE A 235 -7.05 -7.75 -1.02
N LEU A 236 -5.77 -7.79 -1.38
CA LEU A 236 -4.73 -8.65 -0.83
C LEU A 236 -3.62 -7.78 -0.24
N LEU A 237 -3.10 -8.17 0.91
CA LEU A 237 -1.84 -7.67 1.46
C LEU A 237 -0.84 -8.81 1.49
N ILE A 238 0.40 -8.52 1.11
CA ILE A 238 1.57 -9.37 1.39
C ILE A 238 2.58 -8.58 2.21
N ASP A 239 2.87 -9.07 3.42
CA ASP A 239 3.96 -8.60 4.27
C ASP A 239 5.01 -9.71 4.44
N THR A 240 6.26 -9.44 4.05
CA THR A 240 7.36 -10.41 4.08
C THR A 240 8.18 -10.41 5.38
N HIS A 241 7.88 -9.53 6.32
CA HIS A 241 8.62 -9.41 7.58
C HIS A 241 8.36 -10.59 8.53
N MET A 242 9.06 -10.59 9.68
CA MET A 242 8.79 -11.51 10.79
C MET A 242 7.78 -10.88 11.73
N HIS A 243 6.83 -11.67 12.21
CA HIS A 243 5.75 -11.21 13.08
C HIS A 243 5.77 -11.88 14.46
N PHE A 244 4.98 -11.33 15.38
CA PHE A 244 4.75 -11.89 16.72
C PHE A 244 6.06 -12.13 17.50
N LYS A 245 6.93 -11.11 17.56
CA LYS A 245 8.25 -11.17 18.20
C LYS A 245 9.14 -12.30 17.63
N GLY A 246 9.11 -12.47 16.31
CA GLY A 246 9.93 -13.47 15.59
C GLY A 246 9.42 -14.90 15.72
N ARG A 247 8.15 -15.10 16.10
CA ARG A 247 7.53 -16.43 16.18
C ARG A 247 6.90 -16.88 14.87
N ALA A 248 6.62 -15.95 13.97
CA ALA A 248 6.09 -16.25 12.64
C ALA A 248 6.84 -15.48 11.56
N GLY A 249 6.71 -15.98 10.33
CA GLY A 249 7.23 -15.35 9.15
C GLY A 249 6.19 -14.43 8.52
N SER A 250 6.16 -14.41 7.20
CA SER A 250 5.31 -13.53 6.41
C SER A 250 3.82 -13.69 6.71
N VAL A 251 3.09 -12.61 6.49
CA VAL A 251 1.63 -12.55 6.65
C VAL A 251 0.99 -12.20 5.32
N VAL A 252 -0.06 -12.94 4.97
CA VAL A 252 -0.88 -12.67 3.79
C VAL A 252 -2.32 -12.49 4.25
N CYS A 253 -2.95 -11.38 3.86
CA CYS A 253 -4.34 -11.09 4.19
C CYS A 253 -5.17 -10.89 2.92
N VAL A 254 -6.40 -11.40 2.88
CA VAL A 254 -7.35 -11.15 1.78
C VAL A 254 -8.73 -10.84 2.32
N ALA A 255 -9.42 -9.86 1.73
CA ALA A 255 -10.83 -9.55 2.01
C ALA A 255 -11.56 -9.08 0.76
N SER A 256 -12.90 -9.03 0.85
CA SER A 256 -13.69 -8.23 -0.10
C SER A 256 -13.29 -6.77 0.04
N PHE A 257 -13.30 -6.04 -1.07
CA PHE A 257 -13.06 -4.60 -1.00
C PHE A 257 -14.21 -3.84 -0.35
N ASP A 258 -15.43 -4.39 -0.35
CA ASP A 258 -16.56 -3.88 0.46
C ASP A 258 -16.21 -3.82 1.96
N ASP A 259 -15.32 -4.70 2.42
CA ASP A 259 -14.86 -4.79 3.80
C ASP A 259 -13.52 -4.07 4.03
N VAL A 260 -13.15 -3.10 3.17
CA VAL A 260 -11.83 -2.44 3.22
C VAL A 260 -11.50 -1.84 4.59
N THR A 261 -12.49 -1.28 5.30
CA THR A 261 -12.27 -0.74 6.65
C THR A 261 -11.84 -1.83 7.63
N ASP A 262 -12.57 -2.94 7.68
CA ASP A 262 -12.25 -4.07 8.56
C ASP A 262 -10.94 -4.75 8.16
N PHE A 263 -10.67 -4.83 6.85
CA PHE A 263 -9.41 -5.29 6.31
C PHE A 263 -8.23 -4.43 6.83
N ILE A 264 -8.31 -3.11 6.73
CA ILE A 264 -7.24 -2.21 7.19
C ILE A 264 -7.11 -2.20 8.72
N VAL A 265 -8.21 -2.30 9.48
CA VAL A 265 -8.15 -2.48 10.94
C VAL A 265 -7.44 -3.79 11.27
N GLY A 266 -7.76 -4.88 10.57
CA GLY A 266 -7.14 -6.19 10.78
C GLY A 266 -5.66 -6.21 10.43
N VAL A 267 -5.29 -5.67 9.27
CA VAL A 267 -3.90 -5.48 8.86
C VAL A 267 -3.16 -4.64 9.89
N THR A 268 -3.73 -3.53 10.36
CA THR A 268 -3.08 -2.68 11.37
C THR A 268 -2.82 -3.45 12.67
N LYS A 269 -3.76 -4.28 13.14
CA LYS A 269 -3.55 -5.09 14.36
C LYS A 269 -2.51 -6.21 14.19
N LEU A 270 -2.35 -6.76 13.00
CA LEU A 270 -1.45 -7.89 12.74
C LEU A 270 -0.04 -7.44 12.35
N VAL A 271 0.02 -6.41 11.51
CA VAL A 271 1.21 -5.91 10.87
C VAL A 271 1.72 -4.66 11.57
N PHE A 272 0.86 -3.66 11.79
CA PHE A 272 1.24 -2.36 12.34
C PHE A 272 0.90 -2.19 13.82
N GLN A 273 1.31 -3.15 14.66
CA GLN A 273 1.01 -3.12 16.10
C GLN A 273 1.54 -1.87 16.81
N GLU A 274 2.55 -1.22 16.24
CA GLU A 274 3.15 0.03 16.69
C GLU A 274 2.12 1.17 16.73
N VAL A 275 1.15 1.19 15.80
CA VAL A 275 0.08 2.20 15.74
C VAL A 275 -0.74 2.24 17.03
N PHE A 276 -0.89 1.09 17.72
CA PHE A 276 -1.65 1.00 18.97
C PHE A 276 -0.80 1.24 20.22
N LYS A 277 0.52 1.34 20.09
CA LYS A 277 1.43 1.54 21.23
C LYS A 277 1.79 3.00 21.47
N THR A 278 1.69 3.83 20.44
CA THR A 278 1.95 5.27 20.56
C THR A 278 0.70 5.97 21.07
N ALA A 279 0.79 6.61 22.24
CA ALA A 279 -0.30 7.41 22.81
C ALA A 279 -0.71 8.57 21.88
N ASP A 280 0.21 9.00 21.02
CA ASP A 280 -0.07 9.86 19.89
C ASP A 280 -0.50 8.98 18.71
N VAL A 281 -1.79 9.05 18.33
CA VAL A 281 -2.39 8.36 17.18
C VAL A 281 -1.87 8.92 15.83
N THR A 282 -0.67 9.51 15.81
CA THR A 282 -0.05 10.15 14.64
C THR A 282 0.85 9.16 13.93
N GLY A 283 0.26 8.15 13.32
CA GLY A 283 0.99 7.25 12.43
C GLY A 283 1.42 7.99 11.15
N GLN A 284 2.67 7.80 10.73
CA GLN A 284 3.16 8.26 9.44
C GLN A 284 3.35 7.08 8.49
N PHE A 285 2.91 7.24 7.26
CA PHE A 285 3.20 6.29 6.20
C PHE A 285 3.34 6.98 4.85
N GLU A 286 4.07 6.32 3.96
CA GLU A 286 4.18 6.66 2.56
C GLU A 286 3.38 5.63 1.77
N ILE A 287 2.68 6.08 0.73
CA ILE A 287 1.91 5.22 -0.16
C ILE A 287 2.24 5.57 -1.61
N THR A 288 2.38 4.53 -2.44
CA THR A 288 2.77 4.64 -3.84
C THR A 288 1.91 3.74 -4.71
N CYS A 289 1.56 4.21 -5.91
CA CYS A 289 0.91 3.39 -6.93
C CYS A 289 1.96 2.92 -7.95
N LEU A 290 2.10 1.60 -8.09
CA LEU A 290 3.10 0.96 -8.94
C LEU A 290 2.47 0.42 -10.23
N MET A 291 3.13 0.62 -11.37
CA MET A 291 2.61 0.29 -12.69
C MET A 291 3.69 -0.22 -13.64
N LEU A 292 3.33 -1.13 -14.56
CA LEU A 292 4.21 -1.51 -15.66
C LEU A 292 4.30 -0.42 -16.72
N THR A 293 5.47 -0.28 -17.36
CA THR A 293 5.66 0.57 -18.55
C THR A 293 4.60 0.31 -19.62
N SER A 294 4.25 -0.96 -19.85
CA SER A 294 3.26 -1.38 -20.85
C SER A 294 1.83 -0.92 -20.55
N LEU A 295 1.55 -0.48 -19.31
CA LEU A 295 0.23 0.01 -18.89
C LEU A 295 0.19 1.54 -18.79
N MET A 296 1.33 2.22 -18.94
CA MET A 296 1.42 3.67 -18.74
C MET A 296 0.62 4.50 -19.74
N ASN A 297 0.40 3.99 -20.95
CA ASN A 297 -0.45 4.64 -21.96
C ASN A 297 -1.93 4.68 -21.56
N LYS A 298 -2.35 3.92 -20.55
CA LYS A 298 -3.73 3.86 -20.05
C LYS A 298 -3.97 4.74 -18.83
N VAL A 299 -2.94 5.38 -18.29
CA VAL A 299 -2.99 6.01 -16.96
C VAL A 299 -2.46 7.44 -17.03
N HIS A 300 -3.22 8.36 -16.44
CA HIS A 300 -2.75 9.72 -16.18
C HIS A 300 -1.84 9.73 -14.95
N ARG A 301 -0.71 10.46 -15.01
CA ARG A 301 0.21 10.57 -13.87
C ARG A 301 -0.28 11.56 -12.83
N GLY A 302 -0.10 11.22 -11.55
CA GLY A 302 -0.38 12.09 -10.41
C GLY A 302 -1.86 12.25 -10.05
N GLN A 303 -2.08 12.80 -8.85
CA GLN A 303 -3.39 13.12 -8.25
C GLN A 303 -4.25 11.91 -7.85
N ILE A 304 -3.76 10.68 -7.97
CA ILE A 304 -4.46 9.46 -7.54
C ILE A 304 -4.80 9.53 -6.05
N PHE A 305 -3.86 10.01 -5.22
CA PHE A 305 -4.06 10.16 -3.78
C PHE A 305 -4.56 11.55 -3.37
N GLN A 306 -5.28 12.25 -4.27
CA GLN A 306 -5.94 13.52 -3.97
C GLN A 306 -7.47 13.42 -4.19
N PRO A 307 -8.30 14.04 -3.33
CA PRO A 307 -9.73 14.04 -3.54
C PRO A 307 -10.03 14.67 -4.90
N ILE A 308 -10.85 13.98 -5.71
CA ILE A 308 -11.29 14.53 -6.99
C ILE A 308 -12.15 15.74 -6.65
N LYS A 309 -11.64 16.94 -6.95
CA LYS A 309 -12.47 18.13 -6.92
C LYS A 309 -13.56 17.91 -7.96
N THR A 310 -14.77 17.62 -7.52
CA THR A 310 -15.95 17.74 -8.38
C THR A 310 -15.97 19.21 -8.79
N ASN A 311 -15.54 19.51 -10.01
CA ASN A 311 -15.87 20.79 -10.60
C ASN A 311 -17.39 20.83 -10.60
N SER A 312 -17.97 21.54 -9.63
CA SER A 312 -19.35 21.96 -9.68
C SER A 312 -19.50 22.58 -11.05
N THR A 313 -20.27 21.92 -11.92
CA THR A 313 -20.70 22.47 -13.19
C THR A 313 -21.06 23.92 -12.90
N LYS A 314 -20.38 24.86 -13.56
CA LYS A 314 -20.70 26.28 -13.45
C LYS A 314 -22.21 26.39 -13.62
N SER A 315 -22.93 26.65 -12.53
CA SER A 315 -24.31 27.08 -12.62
C SER A 315 -24.27 28.29 -13.54
N PHE A 316 -24.89 28.19 -14.71
CA PHE A 316 -25.21 29.36 -15.51
C PHE A 316 -25.81 30.40 -14.57
N PRO A 317 -25.35 31.66 -14.60
CA PRO A 317 -25.92 32.67 -13.74
C PRO A 317 -27.40 32.81 -14.12
N LEU A 318 -28.28 32.30 -13.27
CA LEU A 318 -29.66 32.76 -13.23
C LEU A 318 -29.58 34.28 -13.05
N THR A 319 -30.14 34.95 -14.05
CA THR A 319 -30.46 36.37 -14.12
C THR A 319 -30.41 37.09 -12.77
N ALA A 320 -29.57 38.13 -12.71
CA ALA A 320 -29.43 39.00 -11.55
C ALA A 320 -30.81 39.45 -11.02
N PRO A 321 -31.00 39.53 -9.69
CA PRO A 321 -32.22 40.08 -9.12
C PRO A 321 -32.32 41.57 -9.49
N VAL A 322 -33.46 41.93 -10.07
CA VAL A 322 -33.86 43.30 -10.37
C VAL A 322 -33.79 44.12 -9.08
N LYS A 323 -32.87 45.08 -9.02
CA LYS A 323 -32.77 46.05 -7.93
C LYS A 323 -33.97 47.00 -7.99
N VAL A 324 -34.99 46.74 -7.19
CA VAL A 324 -36.05 47.73 -6.92
C VAL A 324 -35.46 48.81 -6.02
N LYS A 325 -35.35 50.04 -6.55
CA LYS A 325 -34.91 51.22 -5.78
C LYS A 325 -35.98 51.59 -4.76
N ALA A 326 -35.65 51.55 -3.47
CA ALA A 326 -36.47 52.12 -2.41
C ALA A 326 -36.52 53.65 -2.54
N ARG A 327 -37.74 54.20 -2.68
CA ARG A 327 -38.03 55.64 -2.61
C ARG A 327 -38.04 56.07 -1.14
N LYS A 328 -37.35 57.18 -0.83
CA LYS A 328 -37.36 57.85 0.47
C LYS A 328 -38.79 58.27 0.85
N SER A 329 -39.21 57.96 2.06
CA SER A 329 -40.41 58.54 2.69
C SER A 329 -40.02 59.39 3.91
N LEU A 330 -40.69 60.54 4.00
CA LEU A 330 -40.51 61.63 4.95
C LEU A 330 -40.74 61.23 6.42
N LYS A 331 -40.05 61.94 7.32
CA LYS A 331 -40.33 62.01 8.76
C LYS A 331 -41.63 62.78 9.01
N VAL A 332 -42.51 62.24 9.85
CA VAL A 332 -43.55 62.98 10.58
C VAL A 332 -43.63 62.44 12.02
N ALA A 333 -44.00 63.33 12.94
CA ALA A 333 -43.78 63.31 14.38
C ALA A 333 -44.63 62.33 15.22
N LYS A 334 -44.16 62.17 16.47
CA LYS A 334 -44.78 61.58 17.68
C LYS A 334 -46.17 62.18 17.98
N PRO A 335 -47.06 61.47 18.74
CA PRO A 335 -46.99 61.55 20.21
C PRO A 335 -47.41 60.29 21.02
N THR A 336 -46.96 60.25 22.29
CA THR A 336 -47.57 59.78 23.58
C THR A 336 -48.54 58.58 23.60
N ASP A 337 -48.61 57.71 24.61
CA ASP A 337 -48.03 57.55 25.94
C ASP A 337 -48.48 56.16 26.47
N GLU A 338 -47.95 55.78 27.64
CA GLU A 338 -48.54 54.88 28.66
C GLU A 338 -48.23 53.37 28.69
N ASN A 339 -47.58 53.00 29.81
CA ASN A 339 -47.88 51.88 30.72
C ASN A 339 -47.52 50.45 30.24
N ASP A 340 -47.03 49.51 31.06
CA ASP A 340 -46.69 49.40 32.49
C ASP A 340 -46.11 47.98 32.72
N SER A 341 -45.26 47.83 33.75
CA SER A 341 -44.86 46.59 34.48
C SER A 341 -44.16 45.45 33.71
N GLY A 342 -43.15 44.71 34.20
CA GLY A 342 -42.55 44.53 35.52
C GLY A 342 -41.99 43.09 35.64
N TYR A 343 -40.93 42.91 36.45
CA TYR A 343 -40.27 41.66 36.93
C TYR A 343 -39.32 40.89 35.96
N GLU A 344 -37.99 40.89 36.16
CA GLU A 344 -37.13 40.16 37.15
C GLU A 344 -37.15 38.64 36.92
N SER A 345 -36.09 37.99 36.40
CA SER A 345 -34.74 37.64 36.94
C SER A 345 -34.70 36.36 37.80
N ASP A 346 -33.55 35.67 37.71
CA ASP A 346 -33.00 34.65 38.61
C ASP A 346 -33.43 33.18 38.43
N THR A 347 -32.63 32.14 38.69
CA THR A 347 -31.19 31.85 38.85
C THR A 347 -31.06 30.30 38.88
N GLU A 348 -29.83 29.81 38.69
CA GLU A 348 -29.20 28.56 39.18
C GLU A 348 -30.03 27.44 39.88
N HIS A 349 -29.72 26.17 39.56
CA HIS A 349 -29.00 25.28 40.49
C HIS A 349 -28.61 23.92 39.89
N THR A 350 -27.33 23.60 40.11
CA THR A 350 -26.73 22.28 40.42
C THR A 350 -27.65 21.17 40.92
N VAL A 351 -27.45 19.96 40.38
CA VAL A 351 -27.04 18.74 41.13
C VAL A 351 -26.04 17.96 40.29
#